data_AF-A0A8T6NQ87-F1
#
_entry.id   AF-A0A8T6NQ87-F1
#
_cell.length_a   1.000
_cell.length_b   1.000
_cell.length_c   1.000
_cell.angle_alpha   90.00
_cell.angle_beta   90.00
_cell.angle_gamma   90.00
#
_symmetry.space_group_name_H-M   'P 1'
#
loop_
_entity.id
_entity.type
_entity.pdbx_description
1 polymer ?
#
loop_
_entity_poly.entity_id
_entity_poly.type
_entity_poly.pdbx_seq_one_letter_code
_entity_poly.pdbx_strand_id
1 'polypeptide(L)'
;MDDTAELIQQHKQALEEYQYWDAEIKRLLKGRKMRDLDVEDIDNYRQAAEKRDVAYNRMRRFERALLDDIPGASTGQFKPPADVS
;
A
#
# COMPACT_ATOMS: atom_id res chain seq x y z
N MET A 1 -18.44 -12.69 -13.43
CA MET A 1 -18.26 -11.23 -13.33
C MET A 1 -18.45 -10.98 -11.84
N ASP A 2 -17.44 -10.77 -11.01
CA ASP A 2 -16.48 -9.66 -11.16
C ASP A 2 -15.34 -9.69 -10.10
N ASP A 3 -14.95 -10.87 -9.59
CA ASP A 3 -13.99 -10.99 -8.46
C ASP A 3 -12.67 -10.21 -8.70
N THR A 4 -12.17 -10.22 -9.93
CA THR A 4 -10.99 -9.44 -10.33
C THR A 4 -11.24 -7.92 -10.29
N ALA A 5 -12.40 -7.45 -10.74
CA ALA A 5 -12.73 -6.02 -10.72
C ALA A 5 -12.89 -5.51 -9.28
N GLU A 6 -13.49 -6.32 -8.41
CA GLU A 6 -13.58 -6.05 -6.98
C GLU A 6 -12.18 -5.99 -6.33
N LEU A 7 -11.30 -6.97 -6.61
CA LEU A 7 -9.93 -6.98 -6.11
C LEU A 7 -9.12 -5.77 -6.61
N ILE A 8 -9.29 -5.34 -7.86
CA ILE A 8 -8.67 -4.12 -8.39
C ILE A 8 -9.17 -2.89 -7.63
N GLN A 9 -10.47 -2.80 -7.38
CA GLN A 9 -11.05 -1.68 -6.65
C GLN A 9 -10.57 -1.63 -5.20
N GLN A 10 -10.53 -2.79 -4.52
CA GLN A 10 -10.01 -2.90 -3.15
C GLN A 10 -8.51 -2.59 -3.08
N HIS A 11 -7.72 -3.02 -4.07
CA HIS A 11 -6.31 -2.66 -4.19
C HIS A 11 -6.12 -1.14 -4.34
N LYS A 12 -6.90 -0.49 -5.22
CA LYS A 12 -6.84 0.97 -5.41
C LYS A 12 -7.16 1.73 -4.13
N GLN A 13 -8.21 1.32 -3.42
CA GLN A 13 -8.57 1.93 -2.13
C GLN A 13 -7.45 1.77 -1.10
N ALA A 14 -6.87 0.56 -0.97
CA ALA A 14 -5.76 0.33 -0.07
C ALA A 14 -4.51 1.15 -0.44
N LEU A 15 -4.25 1.36 -1.74
CA LEU A 15 -3.17 2.21 -2.22
C LEU A 15 -3.42 3.70 -1.88
N GLU A 16 -4.64 4.19 -2.08
CA GLU A 16 -5.02 5.57 -1.72
C GLU A 16 -4.89 5.80 -0.21
N GLU A 17 -5.35 4.87 0.62
CA GLU A 17 -5.18 4.90 2.08
C GLU A 17 -3.70 4.91 2.47
N TYR A 18 -2.88 4.05 1.85
CA TYR A 18 -1.44 4.02 2.08
C TYR A 18 -0.78 5.36 1.75
N GLN A 19 -1.10 5.94 0.58
CA GLN A 19 -0.56 7.23 0.15
C GLN A 19 -0.96 8.37 1.08
N TYR A 20 -2.21 8.35 1.57
CA TYR A 20 -2.68 9.33 2.55
C TYR A 20 -1.87 9.25 3.85
N TRP A 21 -1.73 8.07 4.44
CA TRP A 21 -1.00 7.91 5.71
C TRP A 21 0.51 8.17 5.56
N ASP A 22 1.10 7.82 4.42
CA ASP A 22 2.49 8.16 4.10
C ASP A 22 2.70 9.68 3.99
N ALA A 23 1.78 10.40 3.33
CA ALA A 23 1.81 11.87 3.28
C ALA A 23 1.63 12.49 4.67
N GLU A 24 0.77 11.92 5.51
CA GLU A 24 0.54 12.40 6.86
C GLU A 24 1.77 12.20 7.76
N ILE A 25 2.44 11.05 7.68
CA ILE A 25 3.72 10.83 8.36
C ILE A 25 4.77 11.84 7.90
N LYS A 26 4.89 12.07 6.59
CA LYS A 26 5.81 13.07 6.04
C LYS A 26 5.49 14.47 6.57
N ARG A 27 4.21 14.82 6.70
CA ARG A 27 3.75 16.10 7.26
C ARG A 27 4.15 16.24 8.73
N LEU A 28 3.91 15.20 9.54
CA LEU A 28 4.25 15.18 10.97
C LEU A 28 5.75 15.33 11.21
N LEU A 29 6.59 14.75 10.34
CA LEU A 29 8.05 14.77 10.48
C LEU A 29 8.73 15.93 9.75
N LYS A 30 8.01 16.72 8.94
CA LYS A 30 8.62 17.69 8.03
C LYS A 30 9.39 18.77 8.80
N GLY A 31 10.72 18.77 8.66
CA GLY A 31 11.59 19.79 9.24
C GLY A 31 11.75 19.71 10.76
N ARG A 32 11.25 18.65 11.40
CA ARG A 32 11.30 18.45 12.85
C ARG A 32 12.32 17.37 13.18
N LYS A 33 13.16 17.59 14.18
CA LYS A 33 14.02 16.51 14.73
C LYS A 33 13.22 15.76 15.78
N MET A 34 13.55 14.49 16.04
CA MET A 34 12.88 13.70 17.08
C MET A 34 12.87 14.37 18.46
N ARG A 35 13.94 15.11 18.79
CA ARG A 35 14.05 15.86 20.06
C ARG A 35 13.07 17.05 20.18
N ASP A 36 12.48 17.46 19.06
CA ASP A 36 11.54 18.58 18.96
C ASP A 36 10.08 18.08 18.85
N LEU A 37 9.85 16.78 19.01
CA LEU A 37 8.52 16.15 19.05
C LEU A 37 8.09 16.01 20.50
N ASP A 38 6.88 16.45 20.81
CA ASP A 38 6.28 16.16 22.11
C ASP A 38 5.64 14.75 22.12
N VAL A 39 5.06 14.37 23.26
CA VAL A 39 4.43 13.06 23.43
C VAL A 39 3.24 12.88 22.48
N GLU A 40 2.47 13.95 22.25
CA GLU A 40 1.30 13.92 21.37
C GLU A 40 1.71 13.74 19.90
N ASP A 41 2.77 14.42 19.47
CA ASP A 41 3.36 14.25 18.14
C ASP A 41 3.85 12.82 17.90
N ILE A 42 4.52 12.24 18.90
CA ILE A 42 5.03 10.87 18.84
C ILE A 42 3.86 9.89 18.74
N ASP A 43 2.80 10.08 19.51
CA ASP A 43 1.63 9.21 19.46
C ASP A 43 0.83 9.37 18.16
N ASN A 44 0.71 10.59 17.63
CA ASN A 44 0.13 10.86 16.31
C ASN A 44 0.94 10.17 15.20
N TYR A 45 2.27 10.24 15.28
CA TYR A 45 3.15 9.54 14.35
C TYR A 45 2.96 8.03 14.43
N ARG A 46 2.93 7.44 15.63
CA ARG A 46 2.72 6.00 15.83
C ARG A 46 1.41 5.52 15.24
N GLN A 47 0.32 6.25 15.50
CA GLN A 47 -0.99 5.93 14.94
C GLN A 47 -1.01 6.02 13.41
N ALA A 48 -0.39 7.07 12.83
CA ALA A 48 -0.29 7.21 11.39
C ALA A 48 0.56 6.09 10.76
N ALA A 49 1.66 5.70 11.41
CA ALA A 49 2.50 4.58 10.98
C ALA A 49 1.75 3.24 11.02
N GLU A 50 1.02 2.95 12.09
CA GLU A 50 0.22 1.73 12.20
C GLU A 50 -0.83 1.65 11.08
N LYS A 51 -1.54 2.74 10.82
CA LYS A 51 -2.55 2.80 9.75
C LYS A 51 -1.93 2.65 8.36
N ARG A 52 -0.77 3.27 8.11
CA ARG A 52 -0.01 3.08 6.87
C ARG A 52 0.37 1.62 6.66
N ASP A 53 0.88 0.96 7.69
CA ASP A 53 1.33 -0.43 7.60
C ASP A 53 0.14 -1.38 7.38
N VAL A 54 -1.02 -1.11 8.01
CA VAL A 54 -2.27 -1.83 7.72
C VAL A 54 -2.70 -1.66 6.27
N ALA A 55 -2.70 -0.44 5.73
CA ALA A 55 -3.05 -0.16 4.35
C ALA A 55 -2.08 -0.84 3.37
N TYR A 56 -0.78 -0.78 3.65
CA TYR A 56 0.26 -1.47 2.87
C TYR A 56 0.04 -2.98 2.83
N ASN A 57 -0.23 -3.61 3.98
CA ASN A 57 -0.48 -5.05 4.05
C ASN A 57 -1.75 -5.46 3.28
N ARG A 58 -2.81 -4.66 3.33
CA ARG A 58 -4.03 -4.87 2.52
C ARG A 58 -3.73 -4.76 1.04
N MET A 59 -3.03 -3.71 0.61
CA MET A 59 -2.61 -3.50 -0.76
C MET A 59 -1.81 -4.71 -1.28
N ARG A 60 -0.78 -5.15 -0.53
CA ARG A 60 0.05 -6.32 -0.88
C ARG A 60 -0.75 -7.62 -0.95
N ARG A 61 -1.74 -7.79 -0.09
CA ARG A 61 -2.64 -8.96 -0.12
C ARG A 61 -3.47 -8.99 -1.40
N PHE A 62 -4.07 -7.87 -1.78
CA PHE A 62 -4.87 -7.79 -3.01
C PHE A 62 -4.01 -7.89 -4.26
N GLU A 63 -2.82 -7.27 -4.27
CA GLU A 63 -1.85 -7.42 -5.35
C GLU A 63 -1.48 -8.89 -5.57
N ARG A 64 -1.22 -9.63 -4.48
CA ARG A 64 -0.94 -11.06 -4.56
C ARG A 64 -2.13 -11.86 -5.08
N ALA A 65 -3.34 -11.60 -4.59
CA ALA A 65 -4.55 -12.28 -5.05
C ALA A 65 -4.78 -12.06 -6.56
N LEU A 66 -4.54 -10.84 -7.06
CA LEU A 66 -4.62 -10.51 -8.49
C LEU A 66 -3.57 -11.25 -9.33
N LEU A 67 -2.38 -11.51 -8.77
CA LEU A 67 -1.30 -12.21 -9.47
C LEU A 67 -1.46 -13.74 -9.40
N ASP A 68 -2.09 -14.28 -8.37
CA ASP A 68 -2.30 -15.73 -8.23
C ASP A 68 -3.24 -16.29 -9.32
N ASP A 69 -4.14 -15.46 -9.87
CA ASP A 69 -4.97 -15.81 -11.03
C ASP A 69 -4.20 -15.80 -12.37
N ILE A 70 -2.95 -15.35 -12.39
CA ILE A 70 -2.10 -15.30 -13.58
C ILE A 70 -1.03 -16.39 -13.50
N PRO A 71 -1.08 -17.44 -14.37
CA PRO A 71 -0.08 -18.50 -14.37
C PRO A 71 1.35 -17.96 -14.51
N GLY A 72 2.20 -18.23 -13.52
CA GLY A 72 3.62 -17.84 -13.52
C GLY A 72 3.92 -16.41 -13.08
N ALA A 73 2.91 -15.58 -12.76
CA ALA A 73 3.13 -14.21 -12.26
C ALA A 73 3.67 -14.18 -10.81
N SER A 74 3.19 -15.09 -9.95
CA SER A 74 3.67 -15.23 -8.57
C SER A 74 5.09 -15.79 -8.44
N THR A 75 5.65 -16.37 -9.52
CA THR A 75 7.01 -16.94 -9.57
C THR A 75 8.00 -16.10 -10.40
N GLY A 76 7.57 -14.97 -10.96
CA GLY A 76 8.41 -14.11 -11.81
C GLY A 76 8.74 -14.69 -13.19
N GLN A 77 8.03 -15.73 -13.62
CA GLN A 77 8.22 -16.40 -14.92
C GLN A 77 7.17 -15.97 -15.97
N PHE A 78 6.41 -14.91 -15.70
CA PHE A 78 5.41 -14.41 -16.62
C PHE A 78 6.05 -14.02 -17.96
N LYS A 79 5.72 -14.75 -19.01
CA LYS A 79 5.99 -14.35 -20.39
C LYS A 79 4.77 -13.57 -20.87
N PRO A 80 4.90 -12.26 -21.19
CA PRO A 80 3.80 -11.54 -21.82
C PRO A 80 3.43 -12.24 -23.14
N PRO A 81 2.13 -12.25 -23.51
CA PRO A 81 1.71 -12.80 -24.79
C PRO A 81 2.43 -12.09 -25.94
N ALA A 82 2.78 -12.83 -26.99
CA ALA A 82 3.65 -12.40 -28.08
C ALA A 82 3.11 -11.24 -28.95
N ASP A 83 1.93 -10.70 -28.65
CA ASP A 83 1.18 -9.73 -29.46
C ASP A 83 1.14 -8.31 -28.86
N VAL A 84 2.11 -7.97 -28.00
CA VAL A 84 2.35 -6.59 -27.56
C VAL A 84 3.79 -6.20 -27.92
N SER A 85 4.01 -5.89 -29.20
CA SER A 85 5.22 -5.24 -29.73
C SER A 85 4.86 -4.32 -30.88
#